data_AF-A0AB73MZN0-F1
#
_entry.id   AF-A0AB73MZN0-F1
#
_cell.length_a   1.000
_cell.length_b   1.000
_cell.length_c   1.000
_cell.angle_alpha   90.00
_cell.angle_beta   90.00
_cell.angle_gamma   90.00
#
_symmetry.space_group_name_H-M   'P 1'
#
loop_
_entity.id
_entity.type
_entity.pdbx_description
1 polymer ?
#
loop_
_entity_poly.entity_id
_entity_poly.type
_entity_poly.pdbx_seq_one_letter_code
_entity_poly.pdbx_strand_id
1 'polypeptide(L)'
;MLLLIFCSVPLFSAEIVMKDGSAFIGKIQEESDIRVKFQWKDKSYEIPRKDIASVDPTKNGSDTSYHYTSFQLKDGSTLKGIVAEDKDKELMIKTDLGFIHLDKNKIRSSDAPESLNPILNPKYLNTGDKNWNHKIGFSIQALANGSPLGASNPATFGGAIYLEPAFFELWKFRPGFRLEYQVSNSNASNYSFLNQFFYFNRSYRFGESLLWDFYSNIGVGSSTIQYSGNSQRLSGTNPAFYFEVGWQGLQIRSVVFRTGIRSTCIFEPNGQVCNVGIELGALLIL
;
A
#
# COMPACT_ATOMS: atom_id res chain seq x y z
N MET A 1 32.29 -0.27 23.26
CA MET A 1 31.80 -1.49 22.56
C MET A 1 30.42 -1.79 23.13
N LEU A 2 29.35 -1.33 22.47
CA LEU A 2 27.98 -1.47 22.97
C LEU A 2 27.37 -2.71 22.31
N LEU A 3 27.13 -3.76 23.10
CA LEU A 3 26.55 -5.01 22.63
C LEU A 3 25.02 -4.84 22.58
N LEU A 4 24.45 -4.64 21.38
CA LEU A 4 23.01 -4.67 21.16
C LEU A 4 22.54 -6.13 21.19
N ILE A 5 21.88 -6.51 22.28
CA ILE A 5 21.15 -7.77 22.39
C ILE A 5 19.87 -7.62 21.56
N PHE A 6 19.85 -8.22 20.37
CA PHE A 6 18.62 -8.39 19.60
C PHE A 6 17.72 -9.38 20.34
N CYS A 7 16.70 -8.85 21.02
CA CYS A 7 15.61 -9.65 21.54
C CYS A 7 14.72 -10.03 20.35
N SER A 8 14.82 -11.27 19.86
CA SER A 8 13.87 -11.81 18.90
C SER A 8 12.53 -11.98 19.60
N VAL A 9 11.51 -11.24 19.16
CA VAL A 9 10.14 -11.47 19.63
C VAL A 9 9.71 -12.83 19.10
N PRO A 10 9.35 -13.79 19.97
CA PRO A 10 8.87 -15.08 19.51
C PRO A 10 7.55 -14.88 18.76
N LEU A 11 7.54 -15.24 17.47
CA LEU A 11 6.30 -15.32 16.70
C LEU A 11 5.46 -16.47 17.27
N PHE A 12 4.24 -16.16 17.70
CA PHE A 12 3.31 -17.15 18.24
C PHE A 12 2.71 -17.97 17.09
N SER A 13 2.77 -19.28 17.24
CA SER A 13 2.04 -20.19 16.34
C SER A 13 0.56 -20.15 16.69
N ALA A 14 -0.30 -20.23 15.69
CA ALA A 14 -1.76 -20.25 15.85
C ALA A 14 -2.42 -20.96 14.68
N GLU A 15 -3.65 -21.44 14.90
CA GLU A 15 -4.57 -21.89 13.85
C GLU A 15 -5.40 -20.71 13.33
N ILE A 16 -5.49 -20.58 12.01
CA ILE A 16 -6.49 -19.75 11.34
C ILE A 16 -7.48 -20.68 10.64
N VAL A 17 -8.76 -20.53 10.93
CA VAL A 17 -9.86 -21.22 10.25
C VAL A 17 -10.55 -20.23 9.31
N MET A 18 -10.64 -20.58 8.05
CA MET A 18 -11.30 -19.83 6.99
C MET A 18 -12.81 -20.12 7.00
N LYS A 19 -13.60 -19.21 6.42
CA LYS A 19 -15.07 -19.40 6.33
C LYS A 19 -15.51 -20.59 5.48
N ASP A 20 -14.65 -21.09 4.62
CA ASP A 20 -14.90 -22.31 3.84
C ASP A 20 -14.64 -23.61 4.62
N GLY A 21 -14.11 -23.54 5.85
CA GLY A 21 -13.76 -24.70 6.67
C GLY A 21 -12.29 -25.12 6.57
N SER A 22 -11.51 -24.51 5.66
CA SER A 22 -10.07 -24.72 5.56
C SER A 22 -9.36 -24.13 6.77
N ALA A 23 -8.43 -24.87 7.35
CA ALA A 23 -7.65 -24.45 8.51
C ALA A 23 -6.15 -24.56 8.25
N PHE A 24 -5.39 -23.62 8.80
CA PHE A 24 -3.95 -23.52 8.62
C PHE A 24 -3.29 -23.23 9.97
N ILE A 25 -2.29 -24.04 10.34
CA ILE A 25 -1.41 -23.77 11.47
C ILE A 25 -0.15 -23.10 10.93
N GLY A 26 0.21 -21.96 11.49
CA GLY A 26 1.36 -21.15 11.08
C GLY A 26 1.67 -20.11 12.14
N LYS A 27 2.31 -19.00 11.76
CA LYS A 27 2.71 -17.94 12.70
C LYS A 27 1.98 -16.63 12.43
N ILE A 28 1.43 -16.01 13.46
CA ILE A 28 0.86 -14.67 13.36
C ILE A 28 1.98 -13.64 13.47
N GLN A 29 2.12 -12.81 12.44
CA GLN A 29 3.09 -11.71 12.40
C GLN A 29 2.46 -10.40 12.88
N GLU A 30 1.20 -10.16 12.52
CA GLU A 30 0.45 -8.95 12.89
C GLU A 30 -1.05 -9.27 12.86
N GLU A 31 -1.81 -8.74 13.82
CA GLU A 31 -3.27 -8.85 13.87
C GLU A 31 -3.88 -7.46 14.05
N SER A 32 -4.91 -7.17 13.26
CA SER A 32 -5.69 -5.93 13.32
C SER A 32 -7.17 -6.25 13.09
N ASP A 33 -8.04 -5.26 13.31
CA ASP A 33 -9.50 -5.42 13.12
C ASP A 33 -9.89 -5.76 11.68
N ILE A 34 -9.06 -5.40 10.69
CA ILE A 34 -9.37 -5.56 9.27
C ILE A 34 -8.65 -6.74 8.61
N ARG A 35 -7.50 -7.18 9.15
CA ARG A 35 -6.63 -8.19 8.54
C ARG A 35 -5.73 -8.91 9.54
N VAL A 36 -5.26 -10.08 9.14
CA VAL A 36 -4.22 -10.87 9.82
C VAL A 36 -3.07 -11.12 8.86
N LYS A 37 -1.84 -10.78 9.28
CA LYS A 37 -0.61 -11.20 8.60
C LYS A 37 -0.16 -12.54 9.16
N PHE A 38 -0.15 -13.55 8.29
CA PHE A 38 0.07 -14.94 8.65
C PHE A 38 1.22 -15.52 7.82
N GLN A 39 2.22 -16.08 8.50
CA GLN A 39 3.32 -16.78 7.88
C GLN A 39 3.05 -18.28 7.85
N TRP A 40 3.09 -18.86 6.65
CA TRP A 40 2.85 -20.27 6.42
C TRP A 40 3.72 -20.81 5.30
N LYS A 41 4.47 -21.88 5.57
CA LYS A 41 5.47 -22.50 4.69
C LYS A 41 6.43 -21.46 4.13
N ASP A 42 7.01 -20.67 5.04
CA ASP A 42 7.96 -19.57 4.76
C ASP A 42 7.43 -18.44 3.85
N LYS A 43 6.12 -18.39 3.61
CA LYS A 43 5.47 -17.31 2.84
C LYS A 43 4.59 -16.48 3.75
N SER A 44 4.57 -15.16 3.54
CA SER A 44 3.69 -14.23 4.27
C SER A 44 2.41 -13.99 3.48
N TYR A 45 1.28 -14.08 4.17
CA TYR A 45 -0.05 -13.87 3.62
C TYR A 45 -0.78 -12.77 4.39
N GLU A 46 -1.55 -11.96 3.68
CA GLU A 46 -2.41 -10.93 4.26
C GLU A 46 -3.87 -11.33 4.04
N ILE A 47 -4.51 -11.82 5.11
CA ILE A 47 -5.86 -12.39 5.04
C ILE A 47 -6.86 -11.40 5.65
N PRO A 48 -7.88 -10.93 4.91
CA PRO A 48 -8.93 -10.07 5.46
C PRO A 48 -9.68 -10.75 6.60
N ARG A 49 -9.97 -10.03 7.70
CA ARG A 49 -10.71 -10.58 8.85
C ARG A 49 -12.08 -11.13 8.45
N LYS A 50 -12.70 -10.55 7.42
CA LYS A 50 -13.98 -11.01 6.84
C LYS A 50 -13.94 -12.42 6.22
N ASP A 51 -12.76 -12.92 5.87
CA ASP A 51 -12.59 -14.24 5.24
C ASP A 51 -12.19 -15.31 6.28
N ILE A 52 -11.85 -14.88 7.50
CA ILE A 52 -11.49 -15.71 8.65
C ILE A 52 -12.75 -15.99 9.49
N ALA A 53 -12.95 -17.25 9.84
CA ALA A 53 -13.97 -17.69 10.79
C ALA A 53 -13.48 -17.57 12.23
N SER A 54 -12.26 -18.04 12.51
CA SER A 54 -11.66 -17.98 13.86
C SER A 54 -10.14 -18.00 13.80
N VAL A 55 -9.53 -17.51 14.88
CA VAL A 55 -8.09 -17.60 15.16
C VAL A 55 -7.93 -18.22 16.53
N ASP A 56 -7.18 -19.32 16.63
CA ASP A 56 -6.95 -20.04 17.88
C ASP A 56 -5.45 -20.08 18.20
N PRO A 57 -4.98 -19.26 19.17
CA PRO A 57 -3.58 -19.20 19.57
C PRO A 57 -3.16 -20.35 20.50
N THR A 58 -4.07 -21.26 20.85
CA THR A 58 -3.74 -22.44 21.68
C THR A 58 -3.27 -23.63 20.81
N LYS A 59 -3.62 -23.62 19.52
CA LYS A 59 -3.21 -24.64 18.55
C LYS A 59 -1.90 -24.24 17.89
N ASN A 60 -0.84 -24.85 18.41
CA ASN A 60 0.53 -24.56 18.03
C ASN A 60 1.13 -25.78 17.32
N GLY A 61 1.98 -25.55 16.32
CA GLY A 61 2.61 -26.67 15.62
C GLY A 61 3.44 -26.26 14.42
N SER A 62 3.85 -27.26 13.65
CA SER A 62 4.47 -27.05 12.34
C SER A 62 3.43 -26.58 11.32
N ASP A 63 3.94 -25.97 10.24
CA ASP A 63 3.12 -25.43 9.16
C ASP A 63 2.31 -26.54 8.47
N THR A 64 1.05 -26.65 8.87
CA THR A 64 0.13 -27.72 8.47
C THR A 64 -1.21 -27.13 8.04
N SER A 65 -2.00 -27.92 7.32
CA SER A 65 -3.29 -27.53 6.78
C SER A 65 -4.24 -28.71 6.83
N TYR A 66 -5.51 -28.46 7.11
CA TYR A 66 -6.57 -29.47 7.11
C TYR A 66 -7.92 -28.80 6.89
N HIS A 67 -8.97 -29.60 6.71
CA HIS A 67 -10.32 -29.10 6.51
C HIS A 67 -11.28 -29.65 7.57
N TYR A 68 -12.03 -28.77 8.22
CA TYR A 68 -13.13 -29.18 9.08
C TYR A 68 -14.30 -29.64 8.21
N THR A 69 -14.75 -30.87 8.43
CA THR A 69 -15.77 -31.53 7.62
C THR A 69 -16.94 -31.91 8.51
N SER A 70 -18.15 -31.66 8.03
CA SER A 70 -19.42 -32.06 8.62
C SER A 70 -20.03 -33.20 7.80
N PHE A 71 -20.16 -34.36 8.44
CA PHE A 71 -20.79 -35.55 7.87
C PHE A 71 -22.21 -35.67 8.38
N GLN A 72 -23.18 -35.72 7.48
CA GLN A 72 -24.55 -36.11 7.83
C GLN A 72 -24.67 -37.62 7.64
N LEU A 73 -25.06 -38.33 8.70
CA LEU A 73 -25.22 -39.78 8.69
C LEU A 73 -26.64 -40.17 8.28
N LYS A 74 -26.80 -41.42 7.83
CA LYS A 74 -28.10 -41.96 7.40
C LYS A 74 -29.13 -42.04 8.53
N ASP A 75 -28.67 -42.12 9.78
CA ASP A 75 -29.52 -42.07 10.98
C ASP A 75 -29.97 -40.64 11.36
N GLY A 76 -29.53 -39.62 10.60
CA GLY A 76 -29.86 -38.22 10.82
C GLY A 76 -28.90 -37.48 11.75
N SER A 77 -27.96 -38.18 12.41
CA SER A 77 -26.93 -37.55 13.24
C SER A 77 -25.91 -36.80 12.38
N THR A 78 -25.19 -35.85 12.99
CA THR A 78 -24.15 -35.07 12.33
C THR A 78 -22.84 -35.22 13.10
N LEU A 79 -21.78 -35.61 12.39
CA LEU A 79 -20.44 -35.74 12.91
C LEU A 79 -19.56 -34.63 12.32
N LYS A 80 -18.86 -33.86 13.17
CA LYS A 80 -17.90 -32.84 12.74
C LYS A 80 -16.49 -33.25 13.14
N GLY A 81 -15.54 -33.09 12.23
CA GLY A 81 -14.15 -33.38 12.51
C GLY A 81 -13.25 -33.20 11.29
N ILE A 82 -12.00 -33.62 11.42
CA ILE A 82 -10.99 -33.56 10.37
C ILE A 82 -10.76 -34.98 9.85
N VAL A 83 -10.80 -35.17 8.53
CA VAL A 83 -10.46 -36.47 7.94
C VAL A 83 -8.95 -36.67 8.03
N ALA A 84 -8.51 -37.64 8.82
CA ALA A 84 -7.10 -37.98 9.02
C ALA A 84 -6.63 -39.05 8.03
N GLU A 85 -7.48 -40.04 7.72
CA GLU A 85 -7.23 -41.06 6.70
C GLU A 85 -8.49 -41.33 5.90
N ASP A 86 -8.31 -41.55 4.59
CA ASP A 86 -9.35 -41.99 3.67
C ASP A 86 -8.97 -43.36 3.09
N LYS A 87 -9.71 -44.40 3.48
CA LYS A 87 -9.59 -45.77 2.95
C LYS A 87 -10.83 -46.11 2.13
N ASP A 88 -10.74 -47.12 1.27
CA ASP A 88 -11.81 -47.48 0.34
C ASP A 88 -13.21 -47.58 0.99
N LYS A 89 -13.30 -48.15 2.19
CA LYS A 89 -14.58 -48.39 2.90
C LYS A 89 -14.80 -47.54 4.15
N GLU A 90 -13.75 -46.91 4.67
CA GLU A 90 -13.79 -46.23 5.97
C GLU A 90 -13.01 -44.92 5.94
N LEU A 91 -13.50 -43.93 6.68
CA LEU A 91 -12.80 -42.69 6.99
C LEU A 91 -12.35 -42.74 8.44
N MET A 92 -11.12 -42.31 8.73
CA MET A 92 -10.70 -42.01 10.10
C MET A 92 -10.87 -40.51 10.35
N ILE A 93 -11.74 -40.15 11.27
CA ILE A 93 -12.08 -38.76 11.59
C ILE A 93 -11.50 -38.41 12.95
N LYS A 94 -10.67 -37.36 12.99
CA LYS A 94 -10.20 -36.73 14.22
C LYS A 94 -11.25 -35.73 14.71
N THR A 95 -11.71 -35.95 15.93
CA THR A 95 -12.65 -35.08 16.66
C THR A 95 -11.98 -34.57 17.93
N ASP A 96 -12.66 -33.69 18.66
CA ASP A 96 -12.18 -33.19 19.96
C ASP A 96 -12.08 -34.31 21.02
N LEU A 97 -12.84 -35.40 20.84
CA LEU A 97 -12.83 -36.57 21.74
C LEU A 97 -11.81 -37.65 21.33
N GLY A 98 -11.15 -37.50 20.18
CA GLY A 98 -10.21 -38.49 19.63
C GLY A 98 -10.57 -38.94 18.22
N PHE A 99 -10.07 -40.11 17.83
CA PHE A 99 -10.24 -40.67 16.48
C PHE A 99 -11.44 -41.62 16.41
N ILE A 100 -12.22 -41.51 15.34
CA ILE A 100 -13.40 -42.32 15.08
C ILE A 100 -13.28 -42.93 13.69
N HIS A 101 -13.56 -44.23 13.57
CA HIS A 101 -13.70 -44.91 12.29
C HIS A 101 -15.16 -44.80 11.81
N LEU A 102 -15.35 -44.19 10.63
CA LEU A 102 -16.65 -44.00 10.02
C LEU A 102 -16.74 -44.80 8.71
N ASP A 103 -17.63 -45.79 8.69
CA ASP A 103 -17.99 -46.51 7.46
C ASP A 103 -18.64 -45.54 6.47
N LYS A 104 -18.08 -45.45 5.25
CA LYS A 104 -18.58 -44.57 4.19
C LYS A 104 -20.04 -44.87 3.83
N ASN A 105 -20.49 -46.11 3.99
CA ASN A 105 -21.88 -46.50 3.73
C ASN A 105 -22.87 -45.88 4.71
N LYS A 106 -22.42 -45.38 5.87
CA LYS A 106 -23.25 -44.69 6.86
C LYS A 106 -23.38 -43.19 6.55
N ILE A 107 -22.58 -42.65 5.64
CA ILE A 107 -22.60 -41.25 5.25
C ILE A 107 -23.75 -41.04 4.26
N ARG A 108 -24.61 -40.06 4.54
CA ARG A 108 -25.65 -39.57 3.64
C ARG A 108 -25.11 -38.45 2.76
N SER A 109 -24.40 -37.50 3.36
CA SER A 109 -23.76 -36.39 2.67
C SER A 109 -22.59 -35.85 3.48
N SER A 110 -21.65 -35.19 2.81
CA SER A 110 -20.46 -34.58 3.40
C SER A 110 -20.09 -33.33 2.60
N ASP A 111 -19.53 -32.35 3.29
CA ASP A 111 -18.86 -31.18 2.71
C ASP A 111 -17.35 -31.39 2.57
N ALA A 112 -16.88 -32.65 2.58
CA ALA A 112 -15.47 -32.99 2.42
C ALA A 112 -14.92 -32.43 1.11
N PRO A 113 -13.82 -31.66 1.14
CA PRO A 113 -13.17 -31.19 -0.07
C PRO A 113 -12.51 -32.34 -0.83
N GLU A 114 -12.29 -32.14 -2.14
CA GLU A 114 -11.53 -33.10 -2.97
C GLU A 114 -10.08 -33.28 -2.50
N SER A 115 -9.51 -32.27 -1.84
CA SER A 115 -8.18 -32.33 -1.23
C SER A 115 -8.26 -32.17 0.28
N LEU A 116 -7.76 -33.18 1.00
CA LEU A 116 -7.62 -33.16 2.47
C LEU A 116 -6.66 -32.07 2.98
N ASN A 117 -5.73 -31.65 2.11
CA ASN A 117 -4.71 -30.65 2.44
C ASN A 117 -4.98 -29.38 1.62
N PRO A 118 -5.75 -28.41 2.17
CA PRO A 118 -6.01 -27.17 1.46
C PRO A 118 -4.72 -26.36 1.29
N ILE A 119 -4.63 -25.63 0.18
CA ILE A 119 -3.55 -24.70 -0.09
C ILE A 119 -4.07 -23.30 0.17
N LEU A 120 -3.34 -22.51 0.96
CA LEU A 120 -3.72 -21.13 1.23
C LEU A 120 -3.74 -20.33 -0.07
N ASN A 121 -4.85 -19.66 -0.34
CA ASN A 121 -5.11 -19.07 -1.65
C ASN A 121 -4.02 -18.04 -2.00
N PRO A 122 -3.32 -18.18 -3.15
CA PRO A 122 -2.27 -17.26 -3.57
C PRO A 122 -2.73 -15.81 -3.70
N LYS A 123 -4.04 -15.53 -3.80
CA LYS A 123 -4.56 -14.14 -3.78
C LYS A 123 -4.21 -13.39 -2.48
N TYR A 124 -4.01 -14.11 -1.38
CA TYR A 124 -3.58 -13.55 -0.10
C TYR A 124 -2.06 -13.46 0.02
N LEU A 125 -1.30 -14.05 -0.91
CA LEU A 125 0.15 -14.05 -0.88
C LEU A 125 0.66 -12.61 -0.98
N ASN A 126 1.31 -12.15 0.07
CA ASN A 126 1.93 -10.84 0.07
C ASN A 126 3.17 -10.91 -0.84
N THR A 127 3.02 -10.47 -2.09
CA THR A 127 4.05 -10.56 -3.14
C THR A 127 5.08 -9.43 -3.07
N GLY A 128 5.07 -8.64 -2.00
CA GLY A 128 6.00 -7.56 -1.73
C GLY A 128 5.27 -6.36 -1.13
N ASP A 129 5.65 -6.02 0.11
CA ASP A 129 5.44 -4.76 0.83
C ASP A 129 4.44 -3.77 0.20
N LYS A 130 3.15 -4.11 0.19
CA LYS A 130 2.11 -3.11 -0.06
C LYS A 130 2.10 -2.14 1.12
N ASN A 131 2.71 -0.98 0.92
CA ASN A 131 2.79 0.08 1.92
C ASN A 131 1.43 0.78 2.03
N TRP A 132 0.56 0.24 2.88
CA TRP A 132 -0.82 0.68 3.15
C TRP A 132 -0.94 2.00 3.93
N ASN A 133 0.13 2.78 3.99
CA ASN A 133 0.13 4.02 4.74
C ASN A 133 -0.27 5.19 3.84
N HIS A 134 -1.18 6.02 4.34
CA HIS A 134 -1.49 7.29 3.71
C HIS A 134 -0.29 8.21 3.89
N LYS A 135 0.06 9.00 2.86
CA LYS A 135 1.18 9.93 2.98
C LYS A 135 0.69 11.35 2.78
N ILE A 136 0.92 12.20 3.77
CA ILE A 136 0.62 13.64 3.68
C ILE A 136 1.94 14.38 3.70
N GLY A 137 2.18 15.22 2.71
CA GLY A 137 3.42 15.97 2.61
C GLY A 137 3.21 17.45 2.41
N PHE A 138 4.28 18.17 2.70
CA PHE A 138 4.42 19.58 2.40
C PHE A 138 5.77 19.80 1.73
N SER A 139 5.85 20.82 0.90
CA SER A 139 7.11 21.22 0.30
C SER A 139 7.21 22.72 0.06
N ILE A 140 8.44 23.18 -0.05
CA ILE A 140 8.82 24.51 -0.50
C ILE A 140 9.65 24.38 -1.76
N GLN A 141 9.59 25.38 -2.62
CA GLN A 141 10.22 25.31 -3.93
C GLN A 141 10.72 26.67 -4.41
N ALA A 142 11.83 26.62 -5.13
CA ALA A 142 12.47 27.76 -5.78
C ALA A 142 12.76 27.37 -7.23
N LEU A 143 12.11 28.06 -8.17
CA LEU A 143 12.06 27.70 -9.58
C LEU A 143 12.53 28.90 -10.43
N ALA A 144 13.40 28.66 -11.39
CA ALA A 144 13.77 29.63 -12.41
C ALA A 144 12.72 29.62 -13.53
N ASN A 145 12.23 30.79 -13.93
CA ASN A 145 11.25 30.92 -15.01
C ASN A 145 11.94 30.93 -16.38
N GLY A 146 11.41 30.15 -17.31
CA GLY A 146 11.79 30.18 -18.72
C GLY A 146 11.07 31.29 -19.49
N SER A 147 11.39 31.40 -20.79
CA SER A 147 10.72 32.34 -21.70
C SER A 147 9.21 32.05 -21.81
N PRO A 148 8.35 33.08 -21.94
CA PRO A 148 8.67 34.52 -21.94
C PRO A 148 8.80 35.14 -20.54
N LEU A 149 8.34 34.47 -19.49
CA LEU A 149 8.23 35.02 -18.14
C LEU A 149 9.60 35.36 -17.52
N GLY A 150 10.64 34.59 -17.83
CA GLY A 150 11.98 34.71 -17.24
C GLY A 150 12.67 36.07 -17.44
N ALA A 151 12.29 36.83 -18.48
CA ALA A 151 12.87 38.15 -18.73
C ALA A 151 12.37 39.22 -17.73
N SER A 152 11.10 39.15 -17.33
CA SER A 152 10.48 40.12 -16.42
C SER A 152 10.41 39.61 -14.99
N ASN A 153 10.29 38.30 -14.81
CA ASN A 153 10.23 37.65 -13.52
C ASN A 153 11.10 36.39 -13.58
N PRO A 154 12.39 36.47 -13.23
CA PRO A 154 13.34 35.36 -13.43
C PRO A 154 13.11 34.17 -12.49
N ALA A 155 12.41 34.37 -11.37
CA ALA A 155 12.23 33.33 -10.36
C ALA A 155 10.80 33.29 -9.81
N THR A 156 10.39 32.08 -9.44
CA THR A 156 9.11 31.76 -8.81
C THR A 156 9.38 30.97 -7.53
N PHE A 157 8.75 31.37 -6.43
CA PHE A 157 8.88 30.72 -5.14
C PHE A 157 7.51 30.30 -4.63
N GLY A 158 7.43 29.21 -3.90
CA GLY A 158 6.15 28.76 -3.37
C GLY A 158 6.25 27.58 -2.44
N GLY A 159 5.08 27.06 -2.11
CA GLY A 159 4.95 25.83 -1.35
C GLY A 159 3.74 25.03 -1.77
N ALA A 160 3.73 23.77 -1.37
CA ALA A 160 2.68 22.84 -1.70
C ALA A 160 2.32 21.95 -0.51
N ILE A 161 1.10 21.44 -0.56
CA ILE A 161 0.64 20.31 0.22
C ILE A 161 0.24 19.19 -0.73
N TYR A 162 0.52 17.95 -0.36
CA TYR A 162 0.18 16.81 -1.21
C TYR A 162 -0.23 15.58 -0.39
N LEU A 163 -1.08 14.75 -1.00
CA LEU A 163 -1.65 13.54 -0.43
C LEU A 163 -1.42 12.37 -1.38
N GLU A 164 -0.81 11.31 -0.89
CA GLU A 164 -0.65 10.02 -1.60
C GLU A 164 -1.46 8.96 -0.85
N PRO A 165 -2.70 8.65 -1.27
CA PRO A 165 -3.55 7.68 -0.60
C PRO A 165 -2.99 6.25 -0.65
N ALA A 166 -3.28 5.47 0.39
CA ALA A 166 -2.82 4.09 0.57
C ALA A 166 -3.51 3.05 -0.33
N PHE A 167 -4.73 3.33 -0.79
CA PHE A 167 -5.65 2.31 -1.31
C PHE A 167 -5.45 1.95 -2.79
N PHE A 168 -4.48 2.55 -3.47
CA PHE A 168 -4.28 2.30 -4.89
C PHE A 168 -2.81 2.40 -5.30
N GLU A 169 -2.29 1.35 -5.91
CA GLU A 169 -0.99 1.36 -6.59
C GLU A 169 -1.17 0.63 -7.93
N LEU A 170 -1.05 1.37 -9.04
CA LEU A 170 -1.23 0.86 -10.40
C LEU A 170 0.13 0.81 -11.08
N TRP A 171 0.55 -0.38 -11.52
CA TRP A 171 1.85 -0.58 -12.20
C TRP A 171 3.06 0.01 -11.44
N LYS A 172 3.07 -0.09 -10.11
CA LYS A 172 4.08 0.52 -9.20
C LYS A 172 4.08 2.04 -9.15
N PHE A 173 3.01 2.67 -9.66
CA PHE A 173 2.75 4.08 -9.50
C PHE A 173 1.66 4.28 -8.45
N ARG A 174 1.94 5.17 -7.49
CA ARG A 174 0.99 5.63 -6.48
C ARG A 174 0.38 6.94 -6.95
N PRO A 175 -0.95 7.06 -7.07
CA PRO A 175 -1.58 8.32 -7.38
C PRO A 175 -1.43 9.30 -6.21
N GLY A 176 -1.50 10.58 -6.51
CA GLY A 176 -1.49 11.64 -5.51
C GLY A 176 -2.20 12.90 -5.99
N PHE A 177 -2.59 13.72 -5.03
CA PHE A 177 -3.15 15.04 -5.24
C PHE A 177 -2.20 16.07 -4.66
N ARG A 178 -1.98 17.17 -5.38
CA ARG A 178 -1.11 18.26 -4.96
C ARG A 178 -1.81 19.59 -5.16
N LEU A 179 -1.80 20.40 -4.11
CA LEU A 179 -2.22 21.79 -4.14
C LEU A 179 -1.00 22.66 -3.86
N GLU A 180 -0.78 23.65 -4.70
CA GLU A 180 0.45 24.42 -4.69
C GLU A 180 0.17 25.90 -4.93
N TYR A 181 0.81 26.74 -4.12
CA TYR A 181 0.74 28.19 -4.25
C TYR A 181 2.13 28.74 -4.52
N GLN A 182 2.26 29.52 -5.59
CA GLN A 182 3.51 30.13 -6.02
C GLN A 182 3.33 31.62 -6.28
N VAL A 183 4.42 32.37 -6.12
CA VAL A 183 4.51 33.79 -6.43
C VAL A 183 5.77 34.08 -7.22
N SER A 184 5.66 34.98 -8.19
CA SER A 184 6.77 35.47 -9.00
C SER A 184 6.62 36.99 -9.12
N ASN A 185 7.43 37.69 -8.35
CA ASN A 185 7.34 39.15 -8.21
C ASN A 185 8.57 39.82 -8.82
N SER A 186 8.34 40.95 -9.47
CA SER A 186 9.37 41.84 -9.96
C SER A 186 8.95 43.30 -9.78
N ASN A 187 9.85 44.23 -10.10
CA ASN A 187 9.57 45.66 -9.99
C ASN A 187 8.46 46.13 -10.96
N ALA A 188 8.18 45.38 -12.03
CA ALA A 188 7.21 45.76 -13.07
C ALA A 188 5.91 44.94 -13.02
N SER A 189 5.93 43.75 -12.42
CA SER A 189 4.81 42.81 -12.44
C SER A 189 4.85 41.83 -11.27
N ASN A 190 3.70 41.34 -10.87
CA ASN A 190 3.54 40.30 -9.87
C ASN A 190 2.60 39.23 -10.42
N TYR A 191 3.02 37.98 -10.33
CA TYR A 191 2.24 36.81 -10.66
C TYR A 191 2.02 35.98 -9.40
N SER A 192 0.80 35.50 -9.21
CA SER A 192 0.50 34.39 -8.32
C SER A 192 -0.07 33.22 -9.11
N PHE A 193 0.28 32.01 -8.70
CA PHE A 193 -0.17 30.77 -9.32
C PHE A 193 -0.75 29.87 -8.24
N LEU A 194 -1.97 29.41 -8.46
CA LEU A 194 -2.61 28.35 -7.68
C LEU A 194 -2.69 27.10 -8.56
N ASN A 195 -1.79 26.16 -8.34
CA ASN A 195 -1.67 24.95 -9.13
C ASN A 195 -2.36 23.78 -8.41
N GLN A 196 -3.15 23.02 -9.16
CA GLN A 196 -3.85 21.82 -8.69
C GLN A 196 -3.47 20.67 -9.60
N PHE A 197 -2.78 19.67 -9.06
CA PHE A 197 -2.31 18.53 -9.84
C PHE A 197 -2.85 17.21 -9.29
N PHE A 198 -3.19 16.33 -10.23
CA PHE A 198 -3.20 14.90 -9.99
C PHE A 198 -1.89 14.33 -10.55
N TYR A 199 -1.22 13.46 -9.80
CA TYR A 199 0.08 12.93 -10.19
C TYR A 199 0.24 11.45 -9.90
N PHE A 200 1.18 10.83 -10.59
CA PHE A 200 1.65 9.49 -10.32
C PHE A 200 3.07 9.55 -9.78
N ASN A 201 3.25 9.08 -8.56
CA ASN A 201 4.55 8.87 -7.91
C ASN A 201 5.05 7.46 -8.18
N ARG A 202 6.33 7.32 -8.51
CA ARG A 202 7.02 6.04 -8.47
C ARG A 202 8.26 6.16 -7.62
N SER A 203 8.34 5.33 -6.59
CA SER A 203 9.55 5.17 -5.78
C SER A 203 10.40 4.03 -6.36
N TYR A 204 11.72 4.19 -6.35
CA TYR A 204 12.66 3.16 -6.77
C TYR A 204 13.90 3.20 -5.87
N ARG A 205 14.24 2.03 -5.34
CA ARG A 205 15.36 1.85 -4.41
C ARG A 205 16.40 0.92 -5.04
N PHE A 206 17.67 1.30 -4.96
CA PHE A 206 18.78 0.46 -5.39
C PHE A 206 19.41 -0.25 -4.19
N GLY A 207 19.24 -1.57 -4.13
CA GLY A 207 19.69 -2.37 -2.99
C GLY A 207 18.83 -2.14 -1.73
N GLU A 208 19.39 -2.49 -0.57
CA GLU A 208 18.66 -2.49 0.70
C GLU A 208 18.77 -1.16 1.48
N SER A 209 19.72 -0.30 1.11
CA SER A 209 19.98 0.94 1.82
C SER A 209 18.96 2.03 1.48
N LEU A 210 18.44 2.71 2.51
CA LEU A 210 17.60 3.90 2.36
C LEU A 210 18.33 5.04 1.64
N LEU A 211 19.66 5.09 1.72
CA LEU A 211 20.45 6.13 1.05
C LEU A 211 20.20 6.16 -0.47
N TRP A 212 19.83 5.02 -1.06
CA TRP A 212 19.58 4.88 -2.50
C TRP A 212 18.09 4.81 -2.83
N ASP A 213 17.25 5.50 -2.06
CA ASP A 213 15.81 5.64 -2.31
C ASP A 213 15.50 6.93 -3.07
N PHE A 214 14.91 6.78 -4.26
CA PHE A 214 14.60 7.86 -5.18
C PHE A 214 13.13 7.81 -5.59
N TYR A 215 12.65 8.90 -6.16
CA TYR A 215 11.30 8.96 -6.69
C TYR A 215 11.21 9.77 -7.98
N SER A 216 10.14 9.53 -8.72
CA SER A 216 9.69 10.39 -9.80
C SER A 216 8.20 10.68 -9.68
N ASN A 217 7.80 11.91 -10.02
CA ASN A 217 6.41 12.33 -10.13
C ASN A 217 6.13 12.79 -11.56
N ILE A 218 4.99 12.38 -12.11
CA ILE A 218 4.44 12.92 -13.35
C ILE A 218 3.02 13.39 -13.02
N GLY A 219 2.73 14.67 -13.22
CA GLY A 219 1.43 15.24 -12.88
C GLY A 219 0.83 16.10 -13.98
N VAL A 220 -0.50 16.09 -14.03
CA VAL A 220 -1.34 16.88 -14.92
C VAL A 220 -2.39 17.60 -14.09
N GLY A 221 -2.81 18.77 -14.53
CA GLY A 221 -3.73 19.57 -13.75
C GLY A 221 -4.00 20.94 -14.36
N SER A 222 -4.28 21.90 -13.48
CA SER A 222 -4.58 23.27 -13.87
C SER A 222 -3.84 24.27 -12.99
N SER A 223 -3.53 25.43 -13.56
CA SER A 223 -2.93 26.57 -12.89
C SER A 223 -3.86 27.76 -13.03
N THR A 224 -4.33 28.29 -11.91
CA THR A 224 -5.01 29.59 -11.88
C THR A 224 -3.98 30.67 -11.64
N ILE A 225 -3.83 31.55 -12.62
CA ILE A 225 -2.83 32.61 -12.66
C ILE A 225 -3.53 33.93 -12.35
N GLN A 226 -2.95 34.74 -11.47
CA GLN A 226 -3.32 36.13 -11.31
C GLN A 226 -2.10 37.00 -11.60
N TYR A 227 -2.27 37.92 -12.54
CA TYR A 227 -1.27 38.91 -12.91
C TYR A 227 -1.69 40.27 -12.36
N SER A 228 -0.72 41.02 -11.86
CA SER A 228 -0.86 42.45 -11.59
C SER A 228 0.41 43.19 -11.98
N GLY A 229 0.28 44.20 -12.84
CA GLY A 229 1.41 45.00 -13.33
C GLY A 229 0.91 46.06 -14.30
N ASN A 230 1.65 47.16 -14.42
CA ASN A 230 1.32 48.27 -15.34
C ASN A 230 -0.15 48.76 -15.23
N SER A 231 -0.68 48.87 -14.01
CA SER A 231 -2.08 49.24 -13.71
C SER A 231 -3.15 48.29 -14.27
N GLN A 232 -2.76 47.09 -14.71
CA GLN A 232 -3.66 46.04 -15.17
C GLN A 232 -3.69 44.90 -14.16
N ARG A 233 -4.85 44.24 -14.08
CA ARG A 233 -5.05 42.98 -13.35
C ARG A 233 -5.75 42.01 -14.27
N LEU A 234 -5.15 40.84 -14.46
CA LEU A 234 -5.66 39.79 -15.32
C LEU A 234 -5.65 38.48 -14.53
N SER A 235 -6.62 37.60 -14.82
CA SER A 235 -6.65 36.27 -14.24
C SER A 235 -7.14 35.25 -15.25
N GLY A 236 -6.61 34.04 -15.19
CA GLY A 236 -7.04 32.96 -16.06
C GLY A 236 -6.68 31.60 -15.47
N THR A 237 -7.29 30.55 -15.99
CA THR A 237 -6.97 29.17 -15.62
C THR A 237 -6.53 28.43 -16.86
N ASN A 238 -5.33 27.85 -16.79
CA ASN A 238 -4.67 27.17 -17.89
C ASN A 238 -4.34 25.72 -17.51
N PRO A 239 -4.33 24.78 -18.46
CA PRO A 239 -3.80 23.45 -18.23
C PRO A 239 -2.34 23.51 -17.80
N ALA A 240 -1.94 22.62 -16.90
CA ALA A 240 -0.59 22.56 -16.39
C ALA A 240 -0.09 21.10 -16.33
N PHE A 241 1.19 20.93 -16.56
CA PHE A 241 1.91 19.68 -16.42
C PHE A 241 3.12 19.89 -15.51
N TYR A 242 3.45 18.90 -14.69
CA TYR A 242 4.70 18.92 -13.97
C TYR A 242 5.39 17.56 -13.97
N PHE A 243 6.71 17.62 -13.90
CA PHE A 243 7.59 16.48 -13.75
C PHE A 243 8.58 16.75 -12.62
N GLU A 244 8.86 15.72 -11.83
CA GLU A 244 9.82 15.81 -10.73
C GLU A 244 10.60 14.52 -10.61
N VAL A 245 11.90 14.64 -10.38
CA VAL A 245 12.76 13.52 -10.00
C VAL A 245 13.55 13.93 -8.78
N GLY A 246 13.68 13.01 -7.82
CA GLY A 246 14.30 13.36 -6.56
C GLY A 246 14.75 12.20 -5.73
N TRP A 247 15.36 12.56 -4.61
CA TRP A 247 15.87 11.67 -3.59
C TRP A 247 14.97 11.73 -2.36
N GLN A 248 14.72 10.58 -1.74
CA GLN A 248 13.89 10.43 -0.55
C GLN A 248 14.50 9.50 0.50
N GLY A 249 15.82 9.39 0.52
CA GLY A 249 16.54 8.42 1.35
C GLY A 249 16.71 8.77 2.83
N LEU A 250 16.32 9.97 3.24
CA LEU A 250 16.32 10.36 4.65
C LEU A 250 14.95 10.14 5.27
N GLN A 251 14.87 9.18 6.19
CA GLN A 251 13.67 8.90 6.96
C GLN A 251 13.97 8.97 8.46
N ILE A 252 13.18 9.76 9.20
CA ILE A 252 13.22 9.86 10.66
C ILE A 252 11.84 9.47 11.19
N ARG A 253 11.74 8.31 11.83
CA ARG A 253 10.46 7.72 12.29
C ARG A 253 9.48 7.62 11.11
N SER A 254 8.32 8.26 11.21
CA SER A 254 7.28 8.30 10.19
C SER A 254 7.44 9.45 9.20
N VAL A 255 8.52 10.23 9.27
CA VAL A 255 8.75 11.36 8.37
C VAL A 255 9.83 11.02 7.35
N VAL A 256 9.51 11.15 6.06
CA VAL A 256 10.43 11.00 4.94
C VAL A 256 10.72 12.38 4.36
N PHE A 257 11.99 12.75 4.24
CA PHE A 257 12.41 13.98 3.60
C PHE A 257 12.62 13.75 2.11
N ARG A 258 12.14 14.69 1.29
CA ARG A 258 12.29 14.67 -0.16
C ARG A 258 13.05 15.89 -0.63
N THR A 259 13.94 15.70 -1.58
CA THR A 259 14.55 16.78 -2.36
C THR A 259 14.50 16.39 -3.83
N GLY A 260 14.18 17.32 -4.71
CA GLY A 260 13.97 17.00 -6.12
C GLY A 260 14.25 18.17 -7.05
N ILE A 261 14.47 17.83 -8.31
CA ILE A 261 14.45 18.78 -9.42
C ILE A 261 13.06 18.67 -10.04
N ARG A 262 12.36 19.80 -10.07
CA ARG A 262 10.99 19.94 -10.56
C ARG A 262 10.97 20.82 -11.80
N SER A 263 10.15 20.44 -12.77
CA SER A 263 9.76 21.27 -13.91
C SER A 263 8.24 21.39 -13.95
N THR A 264 7.71 22.61 -14.07
CA THR A 264 6.27 22.85 -14.27
C THR A 264 6.08 23.66 -15.54
N CYS A 265 5.16 23.25 -16.41
CA CYS A 265 4.79 23.96 -17.62
C CYS A 265 3.29 24.26 -17.60
N ILE A 266 2.95 25.53 -17.87
CA ILE A 266 1.58 26.02 -17.99
C ILE A 266 1.33 26.35 -19.46
N PHE A 267 0.25 25.83 -20.03
CA PHE A 267 -0.05 25.94 -21.45
C PHE A 267 -1.09 27.03 -21.69
N GLU A 268 -0.72 28.03 -22.47
CA GLU A 268 -1.60 29.11 -22.90
C GLU A 268 -2.00 28.92 -24.37
N PRO A 269 -3.10 29.52 -24.85
CA PRO A 269 -3.53 29.37 -26.24
C PRO A 269 -2.45 29.71 -27.28
N ASN A 270 -1.55 30.64 -26.95
CA ASN A 270 -0.51 31.15 -27.86
C ASN A 270 0.92 30.80 -27.40
N GLY A 271 1.09 29.87 -26.46
CA GLY A 271 2.42 29.52 -25.97
C GLY A 271 2.43 28.68 -24.70
N GLN A 272 3.57 28.65 -24.04
CA GLN A 272 3.73 27.96 -22.76
C GLN A 272 4.71 28.72 -21.87
N VAL A 273 4.49 28.64 -20.58
CA VAL A 273 5.40 29.18 -19.56
C VAL A 273 5.87 28.02 -18.72
N CYS A 274 7.17 27.73 -18.77
CA CYS A 274 7.78 26.66 -17.97
C CYS A 274 8.72 27.24 -16.93
N ASN A 275 8.79 26.59 -15.77
CA ASN A 275 9.77 26.89 -14.72
C ASN A 275 10.43 25.61 -14.23
N VAL A 276 11.70 25.70 -13.82
CA VAL A 276 12.51 24.57 -13.38
C VAL A 276 13.31 24.95 -12.15
N GLY A 277 13.39 24.08 -11.16
CA GLY A 277 14.25 24.30 -10.01
C GLY A 277 14.15 23.22 -8.96
N ILE A 278 14.38 23.60 -7.71
CA ILE A 278 14.56 22.66 -6.61
C ILE A 278 13.31 22.68 -5.73
N GLU A 279 12.90 21.49 -5.31
CA GLU A 279 11.86 21.26 -4.31
C GLU A 279 12.48 20.61 -3.07
N LEU A 280 12.10 21.10 -1.89
CA LEU A 280 12.43 20.50 -0.60
C LEU A 280 11.12 20.21 0.13
N GLY A 281 10.91 18.96 0.52
CA GLY A 281 9.67 18.52 1.14
C GLY A 281 9.88 17.55 2.28
N ALA A 282 8.81 17.36 3.04
CA ALA A 282 8.72 16.31 4.03
C ALA A 282 7.34 15.64 3.92
N LEU A 283 7.33 14.35 4.20
CA LEU A 283 6.20 13.46 3.99
C LEU A 283 5.98 12.66 5.27
N LEU A 284 4.82 12.84 5.89
CA LEU A 284 4.36 12.06 7.02
C LEU A 284 3.67 10.79 6.50
N ILE A 285 4.13 9.65 6.97
CA ILE A 285 3.55 8.32 6.76
C ILE A 285 2.57 8.07 7.91
N LEU A 286 1.29 7.91 7.57
CA LEU A 286 0.18 7.65 8.49
C LEU A 286 -0.25 6.19 8.45
#